data_AF-B8C8W4-F1
#
_entry.id   AF-B8C8W4-F1
#
_cell.length_a   1.000
_cell.length_b   1.000
_cell.length_c   1.000
_cell.angle_alpha   90.00
_cell.angle_beta   90.00
_cell.angle_gamma   90.00
#
_symmetry.space_group_name_H-M   'P 1'
#
loop_
_entity.id
_entity.type
_entity.pdbx_description
1 polymer ?
#
loop_
_entity_poly.entity_id
_entity_poly.type
_entity_poly.pdbx_seq_one_letter_code
_entity_poly.pdbx_strand_id
1 'polypeptide(L)'
;MLNIAFLSVFSCNSFRKSSSTTHRPTYGIKSSPLTQIAFLFSALVHDVDHTGISNRQLVLESDDLAILYNDQSVAEQRSLAVAFSTLKGVGYRELRGGGEEDQFKFRKLVIDLVLVTDIASPERTQIVKSKWKEAFGEVQFAEKLKKRITVMEEMMRRRVRLLSPRSRFSTHRVKAVATTSTTAPMQKINEQPPTNQHPKDTVSCQ
;
A
#
# COMPACT_ATOMS: atom_id res chain seq x y z
N MET A 1 26.65 -1.11 61.16
CA MET A 1 27.92 -0.76 60.47
C MET A 1 27.94 -1.59 59.19
N LEU A 2 27.40 -1.10 58.07
CA LEU A 2 27.94 -0.15 57.07
C LEU A 2 29.08 -0.70 56.19
N ASN A 3 28.99 -0.29 54.91
CA ASN A 3 29.91 -0.34 53.76
C ASN A 3 29.87 -1.61 52.89
N ILE A 4 29.32 -1.60 51.66
CA ILE A 4 29.45 -0.71 50.48
C ILE A 4 30.85 -0.72 49.85
N ALA A 5 30.83 -1.03 48.55
CA ALA A 5 31.83 -0.87 47.49
C ALA A 5 32.91 -1.95 47.33
N PHE A 6 32.84 -2.70 46.23
CA PHE A 6 33.75 -2.46 45.12
C PHE A 6 33.11 -2.89 43.79
N LEU A 7 32.75 -1.89 42.98
CA LEU A 7 32.56 -2.02 41.54
C LEU A 7 33.86 -2.48 40.88
N SER A 8 33.73 -3.00 39.64
CA SER A 8 34.76 -3.05 38.59
C SER A 8 35.28 -4.44 38.22
N VAL A 9 34.43 -5.30 37.67
CA VAL A 9 34.83 -6.22 36.59
C VAL A 9 33.68 -6.42 35.59
N PHE A 10 33.30 -5.35 34.88
CA PHE A 10 32.86 -5.52 33.49
C PHE A 10 33.83 -4.73 32.64
N SER A 11 34.92 -5.41 32.30
CA SER A 11 35.93 -4.94 31.38
C SER A 11 35.25 -4.58 30.06
N CYS A 12 35.21 -3.28 29.78
CA CYS A 12 35.21 -2.80 28.41
C CYS A 12 36.37 -3.50 27.68
N ASN A 13 36.08 -4.27 26.64
CA ASN A 13 37.04 -4.37 25.55
C ASN A 13 36.42 -4.77 24.21
N SER A 14 36.62 -3.86 23.26
CA SER A 14 36.69 -4.08 21.82
C SER A 14 35.38 -4.21 21.03
N PHE A 15 34.71 -3.06 20.85
CA PHE A 15 33.95 -2.82 19.62
C PHE A 15 34.93 -2.75 18.44
N ARG A 16 35.23 -3.90 17.84
CA ARG A 16 35.97 -3.97 16.57
C ARG A 16 35.09 -3.35 15.48
N LYS A 17 35.48 -2.17 14.99
CA LYS A 17 35.02 -1.67 13.70
C LYS A 17 35.65 -2.51 12.59
N SER A 18 34.95 -3.54 12.11
CA SER A 18 35.32 -4.23 10.88
C SER A 18 34.76 -3.46 9.67
N SER A 19 35.70 -2.95 8.88
CA SER A 19 35.65 -2.61 7.45
C SER A 19 34.36 -2.91 6.67
N SER A 20 33.84 -1.86 6.03
CA SER A 20 33.05 -1.81 4.78
C SER A 20 32.51 -3.15 4.26
N THR A 21 31.33 -3.55 4.74
CA THR A 21 30.41 -4.38 3.96
C THR A 21 29.32 -3.46 3.43
N THR A 22 28.98 -3.56 2.15
CA THR A 22 27.82 -2.89 1.54
C THR A 22 26.53 -3.46 2.12
N HIS A 23 26.27 -3.16 3.40
CA HIS A 23 25.12 -3.69 4.09
C HIS A 23 23.88 -3.02 3.50
N ARG A 24 22.98 -3.81 2.91
CA ARG A 24 21.67 -3.31 2.47
C ARG A 24 21.04 -2.54 3.63
N PRO A 25 20.49 -1.34 3.42
CA PRO A 25 19.79 -0.62 4.47
C PRO A 25 18.58 -1.44 4.89
N THR A 26 18.68 -2.14 6.01
CA THR A 26 17.58 -2.93 6.58
C THR A 26 16.81 -2.14 7.62
N TYR A 27 16.90 -0.80 7.60
CA TYR A 27 16.14 0.12 8.47
C TYR A 27 16.04 -0.31 9.94
N GLY A 28 17.12 -0.83 10.51
CA GLY A 28 17.18 -1.29 11.90
C GLY A 28 16.48 -2.63 12.20
N ILE A 29 15.81 -3.26 11.24
CA ILE A 29 15.08 -4.53 11.43
C ILE A 29 16.03 -5.64 11.88
N LYS A 30 17.22 -5.75 11.29
CA LYS A 30 18.22 -6.76 11.67
C LYS A 30 19.07 -6.40 12.90
N SER A 31 19.05 -5.15 13.36
CA SER A 31 19.94 -4.72 14.44
C SER A 31 19.32 -4.91 15.83
N SER A 32 18.00 -4.97 15.93
CA SER A 32 17.29 -5.14 17.21
C SER A 32 16.65 -6.54 17.29
N PRO A 33 17.07 -7.41 18.23
CA PRO A 33 16.44 -8.72 18.41
C PRO A 33 14.97 -8.59 18.83
N LEU A 34 14.64 -7.57 19.62
CA LEU A 34 13.25 -7.27 20.03
C LEU A 34 12.35 -7.01 18.82
N THR A 35 12.84 -6.25 17.83
CA THR A 35 12.11 -5.93 16.61
C THR A 35 11.90 -7.17 15.72
N GLN A 36 12.89 -8.07 15.67
CA GLN A 36 12.76 -9.32 14.91
C GLN A 36 11.70 -10.24 15.53
N ILE A 37 11.72 -10.39 16.86
CA ILE A 37 10.73 -11.21 17.57
C ILE A 37 9.34 -10.57 17.43
N ALA A 38 9.21 -9.25 17.54
CA ALA A 38 7.95 -8.55 17.31
C ALA A 38 7.41 -8.83 15.90
N PHE A 39 8.26 -8.75 14.88
CA PHE A 39 7.85 -9.03 13.50
C PHE A 39 7.42 -10.48 13.28
N LEU A 40 8.18 -11.44 13.82
CA LEU A 40 7.81 -12.86 13.75
C LEU A 40 6.51 -13.14 14.48
N PHE A 41 6.35 -12.59 15.68
CA PHE A 41 5.13 -12.74 16.48
C PHE A 41 3.92 -12.15 15.76
N SER A 42 4.03 -10.92 15.23
CA SER A 42 2.97 -10.29 14.43
C SER A 42 2.59 -11.14 13.22
N ALA A 43 3.56 -11.69 12.48
CA ALA A 43 3.26 -12.56 11.35
C ALA A 43 2.49 -13.82 11.76
N LEU A 44 2.80 -14.40 12.93
CA LEU A 44 2.10 -15.58 13.43
C LEU A 44 0.66 -15.29 13.89
N VAL A 45 0.39 -14.09 14.42
CA VAL A 45 -0.88 -13.79 15.09
C VAL A 45 -1.81 -12.88 14.31
N HIS A 46 -1.40 -12.31 13.17
CA HIS A 46 -2.18 -11.26 12.49
C HIS A 46 -3.60 -11.67 12.09
N ASP A 47 -3.83 -12.96 11.80
CA ASP A 47 -5.12 -13.52 11.37
C ASP A 47 -5.69 -14.56 12.38
N VAL A 48 -5.28 -14.51 13.65
CA VAL A 48 -5.81 -15.45 14.66
C VAL A 48 -7.30 -15.19 14.92
N ASP A 49 -8.11 -16.25 14.98
CA ASP A 49 -9.57 -16.16 15.23
C ASP A 49 -10.36 -15.41 14.11
N HIS A 50 -9.80 -15.32 12.91
CA HIS A 50 -10.49 -14.73 11.75
C HIS A 50 -11.56 -15.70 11.20
N THR A 51 -12.83 -15.27 11.17
CA THR A 51 -13.98 -16.10 10.77
C THR A 51 -14.19 -16.21 9.25
N GLY A 52 -13.38 -15.51 8.47
CA GLY A 52 -13.51 -15.41 7.01
C GLY A 52 -14.53 -14.36 6.55
N ILE A 53 -15.15 -13.65 7.49
CA ILE A 53 -16.08 -12.55 7.24
C ILE A 53 -15.27 -11.24 7.16
N SER A 54 -15.52 -10.44 6.13
CA SER A 54 -14.83 -9.16 5.97
C SER A 54 -15.26 -8.13 7.03
N ASN A 55 -14.35 -7.22 7.41
CA ASN A 55 -14.66 -6.10 8.33
C ASN A 55 -15.91 -5.32 7.89
N ARG A 56 -16.12 -5.11 6.57
CA ARG A 56 -17.30 -4.42 6.04
C ARG A 56 -18.60 -5.14 6.39
N GLN A 57 -18.63 -6.47 6.33
CA GLN A 57 -19.83 -7.25 6.60
C GLN A 57 -20.16 -7.22 8.09
N LEU A 58 -19.15 -7.35 8.97
CA LEU A 58 -19.33 -7.24 10.42
C LEU A 58 -19.94 -5.89 10.84
N VAL A 59 -19.51 -4.81 10.20
CA VAL A 59 -20.07 -3.46 10.44
C VAL A 59 -21.51 -3.36 9.92
N LEU A 60 -21.79 -3.89 8.73
CA LEU A 60 -23.14 -3.87 8.16
C LEU A 60 -24.14 -4.67 9.01
N GLU A 61 -23.70 -5.78 9.57
CA GLU A 61 -24.51 -6.65 10.44
C GLU A 61 -24.59 -6.14 11.88
N SER A 62 -23.88 -5.06 12.22
CA SER A 62 -23.76 -4.55 13.59
C SER A 62 -23.30 -5.62 14.59
N ASP A 63 -22.31 -6.40 14.18
CA ASP A 63 -21.69 -7.43 15.04
C ASP A 63 -21.14 -6.81 16.34
N ASP A 64 -21.21 -7.55 17.44
CA ASP A 64 -20.75 -7.07 18.76
C ASP A 64 -19.28 -6.61 18.73
N LEU A 65 -18.43 -7.24 17.92
CA LEU A 65 -17.04 -6.84 17.74
C LEU A 65 -16.91 -5.51 16.99
N ALA A 66 -17.79 -5.24 16.03
CA ALA A 66 -17.81 -3.97 15.30
C ALA A 66 -18.17 -2.82 16.25
N ILE A 67 -19.17 -3.02 17.12
CA ILE A 67 -19.55 -2.05 18.16
C ILE A 67 -18.39 -1.86 19.15
N LEU A 68 -17.78 -2.95 19.63
CA LEU A 68 -16.67 -2.89 20.60
C LEU A 68 -15.45 -2.11 20.07
N TYR A 69 -15.13 -2.29 18.79
CA TYR A 69 -13.97 -1.68 18.14
C TYR A 69 -14.30 -0.42 17.35
N ASN A 70 -15.53 0.10 17.47
CA ASN A 70 -16.01 1.31 16.79
C ASN A 70 -15.79 1.26 15.27
N ASP A 71 -16.10 0.12 14.65
CA ASP A 71 -15.98 -0.14 13.21
C ASP A 71 -14.55 -0.06 12.63
N GLN A 72 -13.52 0.04 13.48
CA GLN A 72 -12.12 0.15 13.06
C GLN A 72 -11.40 -1.19 13.15
N SER A 73 -10.87 -1.68 12.02
CA SER A 73 -9.98 -2.86 11.95
C SER A 73 -10.43 -4.03 12.87
N VAL A 74 -11.71 -4.37 12.77
CA VAL A 74 -12.42 -5.25 13.73
C VAL A 74 -11.71 -6.60 13.87
N ALA A 75 -11.38 -7.24 12.74
CA ALA A 75 -10.72 -8.54 12.74
C ALA A 75 -9.27 -8.48 13.24
N GLU A 76 -8.53 -7.43 12.89
CA GLU A 76 -7.14 -7.26 13.33
C GLU A 76 -7.05 -6.93 14.82
N GLN A 77 -8.00 -6.14 15.34
CA GLN A 77 -8.11 -5.87 16.77
C GLN A 77 -8.51 -7.12 17.55
N ARG A 78 -9.43 -7.94 17.01
CA ARG A 78 -9.78 -9.24 17.59
C ARG A 78 -8.55 -10.16 17.66
N SER A 79 -7.78 -10.23 16.57
CA SER A 79 -6.55 -11.01 16.50
C SER A 79 -5.54 -10.59 17.58
N LEU A 80 -5.33 -9.29 17.76
CA LEU A 80 -4.49 -8.75 18.83
C LEU A 80 -4.99 -9.08 20.23
N ALA A 81 -6.31 -8.99 20.46
CA ALA A 81 -6.91 -9.29 21.76
C ALA A 81 -6.69 -10.76 22.15
N VAL A 82 -6.95 -11.69 21.21
CA VAL A 82 -6.73 -13.13 21.42
C VAL A 82 -5.25 -13.44 21.63
N ALA A 83 -4.37 -12.86 20.80
CA ALA A 83 -2.93 -13.07 20.89
C ALA A 83 -2.35 -12.62 22.24
N PHE A 84 -2.67 -11.41 22.69
CA PHE A 84 -2.14 -10.89 23.97
C PHE A 84 -2.80 -11.53 25.18
N SER A 85 -4.09 -11.90 25.09
CA SER A 85 -4.75 -12.67 26.15
C SER A 85 -4.07 -14.01 26.35
N THR A 86 -3.81 -14.72 25.25
CA THR A 86 -3.07 -15.99 25.25
C THR A 86 -1.66 -15.80 25.79
N LEU A 87 -0.93 -14.80 25.31
CA LEU A 87 0.44 -14.51 25.75
C LEU A 87 0.53 -14.20 27.24
N LYS A 88 -0.51 -13.62 27.87
CA LYS A 88 -0.55 -13.36 29.32
C LYS A 88 -0.77 -14.62 30.17
N GLY A 89 -1.16 -15.74 29.57
CA GLY A 89 -1.36 -17.02 30.24
C GLY A 89 -0.12 -17.50 30.99
N VAL A 90 -0.32 -18.26 32.08
CA VAL A 90 0.76 -18.74 32.95
C VAL A 90 1.79 -19.61 32.22
N GLY A 91 1.36 -20.40 31.22
CA GLY A 91 2.22 -21.26 30.41
C GLY A 91 3.21 -20.51 29.50
N TYR A 92 2.99 -19.22 29.26
CA TYR A 92 3.83 -18.41 28.38
C TYR A 92 4.68 -17.40 29.15
N ARG A 93 4.84 -17.56 30.47
CA ARG A 93 5.60 -16.62 31.32
C ARG A 93 7.04 -16.44 30.85
N GLU A 94 7.68 -17.50 30.38
CA GLU A 94 9.06 -17.46 29.89
C GLU A 94 9.21 -16.65 28.59
N LEU A 95 8.17 -16.62 27.74
CA LEU A 95 8.15 -15.81 26.52
C LEU A 95 8.00 -14.30 26.80
N ARG A 96 7.54 -13.92 28.00
CA ARG A 96 7.41 -12.53 28.45
C ARG A 96 8.64 -12.02 29.20
N GLY A 97 9.82 -12.61 28.93
CA GLY A 97 11.08 -12.14 29.51
C GLY A 97 11.41 -10.69 29.13
N GLY A 98 12.43 -10.13 29.79
CA GLY A 98 12.86 -8.73 29.59
C GLY A 98 12.24 -7.74 30.58
N GLY A 99 12.74 -6.51 30.56
CA GLY A 99 12.25 -5.43 31.42
C GLY A 99 10.89 -4.89 30.96
N GLU A 100 10.22 -4.12 31.82
CA GLU A 100 8.92 -3.50 31.52
C GLU A 100 8.98 -2.61 30.26
N GLU A 101 10.10 -1.90 30.06
CA GLU A 101 10.32 -1.06 28.88
C GLU A 101 10.33 -1.88 27.58
N ASP A 102 10.96 -3.06 27.58
CA ASP A 102 11.02 -3.93 26.41
C ASP A 102 9.66 -4.54 26.11
N GLN A 103 8.91 -4.94 27.14
CA GLN A 103 7.55 -5.45 26.97
C GLN A 103 6.60 -4.37 26.41
N PHE A 104 6.74 -3.13 26.88
CA PHE A 104 5.99 -1.99 26.35
C PHE A 104 6.34 -1.73 24.87
N LYS A 105 7.64 -1.68 24.54
CA LYS A 105 8.12 -1.51 23.16
C LYS A 105 7.65 -2.65 22.25
N PHE A 106 7.76 -3.89 22.70
CA PHE A 106 7.30 -5.07 21.99
C PHE A 106 5.81 -4.97 21.68
N ARG A 107 4.99 -4.69 22.70
CA ARG A 107 3.54 -4.53 22.53
C ARG A 107 3.21 -3.46 21.50
N LYS A 108 3.86 -2.30 21.58
CA LYS A 108 3.64 -1.20 20.63
C LYS A 108 3.99 -1.61 19.20
N LEU A 109 5.15 -2.24 19.00
CA LEU A 109 5.58 -2.73 17.68
C LEU A 109 4.60 -3.75 17.10
N VAL A 110 4.15 -4.71 17.91
CA VAL A 110 3.23 -5.76 17.44
C VAL A 110 1.88 -5.18 17.04
N ILE A 111 1.33 -4.25 17.83
CA ILE A 111 0.07 -3.56 17.51
C ILE A 111 0.20 -2.78 16.20
N ASP A 112 1.27 -2.01 16.04
CA ASP A 112 1.51 -1.24 14.82
C ASP A 112 1.60 -2.15 13.60
N LEU A 113 2.32 -3.27 13.71
CA LEU A 113 2.50 -4.24 12.62
C LEU A 113 1.21 -4.98 12.24
N VAL A 114 0.47 -5.51 13.21
CA VAL A 114 -0.76 -6.28 12.92
C VAL A 114 -1.83 -5.37 12.37
N LEU A 115 -2.04 -4.19 12.96
CA LEU A 115 -3.08 -3.32 12.42
C LEU A 115 -2.77 -2.88 10.96
N VAL A 116 -1.50 -2.88 10.52
CA VAL A 116 -1.09 -2.59 9.11
C VAL A 116 -1.55 -3.64 8.11
N THR A 117 -1.96 -4.82 8.57
CA THR A 117 -2.53 -5.84 7.68
C THR A 117 -3.98 -5.52 7.28
N ASP A 118 -4.67 -4.61 7.97
CA ASP A 118 -5.98 -4.11 7.53
C ASP A 118 -5.83 -3.20 6.30
N ILE A 119 -5.86 -3.83 5.14
CA ILE A 119 -5.84 -3.17 3.84
C ILE A 119 -7.22 -2.64 3.42
N ALA A 120 -8.29 -3.04 4.11
CA ALA A 120 -9.66 -2.66 3.77
C ALA A 120 -10.04 -1.29 4.33
N SER A 121 -9.36 -0.83 5.39
CA SER A 121 -9.55 0.53 5.92
C SER A 121 -8.90 1.60 5.03
N PRO A 122 -9.69 2.50 4.42
CA PRO A 122 -9.16 3.57 3.59
C PRO A 122 -8.36 4.60 4.39
N GLU A 123 -8.80 4.93 5.61
CA GLU A 123 -8.08 5.82 6.52
C GLU A 123 -6.71 5.26 6.85
N ARG A 124 -6.66 3.98 7.20
CA ARG A 124 -5.42 3.32 7.59
C ARG A 124 -4.43 3.19 6.44
N THR A 125 -4.95 2.86 5.26
CA THR A 125 -4.17 2.87 4.01
C THR A 125 -3.58 4.25 3.72
N GLN A 126 -4.31 5.35 3.98
CA GLN A 126 -3.80 6.71 3.81
C GLN A 126 -2.70 7.05 4.82
N ILE A 127 -2.88 6.68 6.09
CA ILE A 127 -1.86 6.89 7.14
C ILE A 127 -0.56 6.18 6.76
N VAL A 128 -0.66 4.92 6.34
CA VAL A 128 0.51 4.15 5.89
C VAL A 128 1.15 4.86 4.70
N LYS A 129 0.40 5.18 3.64
CA LYS A 129 0.94 5.90 2.46
C LYS A 129 1.64 7.21 2.83
N SER A 130 1.07 7.99 3.75
CA SER A 130 1.66 9.24 4.23
C SER A 130 3.02 8.99 4.92
N LYS A 131 3.06 8.05 5.88
CA LYS A 131 4.29 7.66 6.58
C LYS A 131 5.35 7.10 5.63
N TRP A 132 4.95 6.32 4.61
CA TRP A 132 5.86 5.85 3.59
C TRP A 132 6.46 7.00 2.77
N LYS A 133 5.65 8.00 2.40
CA LYS A 133 6.12 9.19 1.69
C LYS A 133 7.06 10.04 2.55
N GLU A 134 6.81 10.15 3.85
CA GLU A 134 7.71 10.82 4.79
C GLU A 134 9.05 10.08 4.94
N ALA A 135 9.01 8.76 5.11
CA ALA A 135 10.20 7.96 5.37
C ALA A 135 11.09 7.73 4.14
N PHE A 136 10.49 7.61 2.95
CA PHE A 136 11.19 7.21 1.73
C PHE A 136 11.08 8.20 0.57
N GLY A 137 10.34 9.30 0.75
CA GLY A 137 9.99 10.23 -0.32
C GLY A 137 8.95 9.66 -1.29
N GLU A 138 8.64 10.40 -2.36
CA GLU A 138 7.84 9.84 -3.45
C GLU A 138 8.65 8.76 -4.18
N VAL A 139 8.05 7.58 -4.34
CA VAL A 139 8.62 6.50 -5.15
C VAL A 139 8.56 6.91 -6.62
N GLN A 140 9.55 7.69 -7.05
CA GLN A 140 9.78 8.13 -8.43
C GLN A 140 9.97 6.96 -9.41
N PHE A 141 10.07 5.72 -8.91
CA PHE A 141 10.22 4.51 -9.71
C PHE A 141 9.02 4.27 -10.64
N ALA A 142 7.79 4.47 -10.16
CA ALA A 142 6.59 4.24 -10.97
C ALA A 142 6.48 5.26 -12.12
N GLU A 143 6.78 6.54 -11.86
CA GLU A 143 6.82 7.57 -12.90
C GLU A 143 7.96 7.38 -13.88
N LYS A 144 9.15 7.01 -13.38
CA LYS A 144 10.32 6.73 -14.22
C LYS A 144 10.08 5.51 -15.12
N LEU A 145 9.40 4.48 -14.62
CA LEU A 145 9.03 3.30 -15.40
C LEU A 145 7.97 3.64 -16.46
N LYS A 146 6.93 4.42 -16.09
CA LYS A 146 5.92 4.93 -17.05
C LYS A 146 6.58 5.74 -18.17
N LYS A 147 7.45 6.71 -17.83
CA LYS A 147 8.20 7.52 -18.81
C LYS A 147 9.02 6.65 -19.76
N ARG A 148 9.71 5.62 -19.25
CA ARG A 148 10.50 4.68 -20.07
C ARG A 148 9.63 3.84 -21.01
N ILE A 149 8.48 3.36 -20.54
CA ILE A 149 7.52 2.62 -21.36
C ILE A 149 6.99 3.50 -22.49
N THR A 150 6.55 4.73 -22.19
CA THR A 150 6.04 5.67 -23.20
C THR A 150 7.10 6.02 -24.25
N VAL A 151 8.35 6.26 -23.83
CA VAL A 151 9.45 6.52 -24.76
C VAL A 151 9.73 5.30 -25.63
N MET A 152 9.72 4.08 -25.05
CA MET A 152 9.91 2.84 -25.80
C MET A 152 8.79 2.62 -26.82
N GLU A 153 7.53 2.84 -26.44
CA GLU A 153 6.38 2.78 -27.34
C GLU A 153 6.51 3.80 -28.48
N GLU A 154 6.93 5.03 -28.18
CA GLU A 154 7.14 6.05 -29.21
C GLU A 154 8.29 5.69 -30.15
N MET A 155 9.41 5.18 -29.62
CA MET A 155 10.52 4.66 -30.42
C MET A 155 10.09 3.50 -31.31
N MET A 156 9.28 2.57 -30.79
CA MET A 156 8.70 1.45 -31.54
C MET A 156 7.82 1.98 -32.69
N ARG A 157 6.92 2.94 -32.41
CA ARG A 157 6.08 3.59 -33.44
C ARG A 157 6.89 4.32 -34.50
N ARG A 158 7.96 5.03 -34.11
CA ARG A 158 8.89 5.68 -35.06
C ARG A 158 9.60 4.65 -35.94
N ARG A 159 10.03 3.53 -35.38
CA ARG A 159 10.69 2.45 -36.13
C ARG A 159 9.73 1.78 -37.12
N VAL A 160 8.48 1.51 -36.72
CA VAL A 160 7.44 0.99 -37.62
C VAL A 160 7.18 1.95 -38.79
N ARG A 161 7.13 3.27 -38.55
CA ARG A 161 7.00 4.27 -39.63
C ARG A 161 8.18 4.28 -40.61
N LEU A 162 9.40 4.06 -40.13
CA LEU A 162 10.59 4.00 -40.98
C LEU A 162 10.68 2.70 -41.78
N LEU A 163 10.14 1.61 -41.24
CA LEU A 163 10.08 0.31 -41.91
C LEU A 163 8.90 0.19 -42.87
N SER A 164 7.92 1.10 -42.81
CA SER A 164 6.86 1.20 -43.81
C SER A 164 7.44 1.72 -45.13
N PRO A 165 7.39 0.96 -46.24
CA PRO A 165 7.85 1.44 -47.54
C PRO A 165 7.06 2.70 -47.93
N ARG A 166 7.74 3.85 -48.02
CA ARG A 166 7.18 5.04 -48.67
C ARG A 166 7.08 4.72 -50.16
N SER A 167 5.89 4.31 -50.63
CA SER A 167 5.59 4.25 -52.07
C SER A 167 5.75 5.66 -52.64
N ARG A 168 6.90 5.92 -53.26
CA ARG A 168 7.25 7.20 -53.86
C ARG A 168 6.54 7.32 -55.20
N PHE A 169 5.25 7.65 -55.20
CA PHE A 169 4.56 8.08 -56.41
C PHE A 169 4.92 9.55 -56.68
N SER A 170 5.72 9.75 -57.72
CA SER A 170 6.02 11.06 -58.31
C SER A 170 4.84 11.48 -59.18
N THR A 171 4.00 12.40 -58.73
CA THR A 171 3.04 13.08 -59.61
C THR A 171 3.56 14.46 -59.95
N HIS A 172 3.78 14.66 -61.24
CA HIS A 172 4.18 15.90 -61.87
C HIS A 172 3.28 17.08 -61.47
N ARG A 173 3.95 18.22 -61.31
CA ARG A 173 3.41 19.54 -61.00
C ARG A 173 2.42 20.01 -62.07
N VAL A 174 1.12 19.96 -61.79
CA VAL A 174 0.12 20.78 -62.49
C VAL A 174 -0.05 22.06 -61.67
N LYS A 175 0.33 23.21 -62.23
CA LYS A 175 0.01 24.52 -61.67
C LYS A 175 -1.49 24.76 -61.83
N ALA A 176 -2.23 24.85 -60.74
CA ALA A 176 -3.55 25.44 -60.73
C ALA A 176 -3.45 26.87 -60.17
N VAL A 177 -3.84 27.81 -61.02
CA VAL A 177 -3.92 29.25 -60.82
C VAL A 177 -4.93 29.56 -59.71
N ALA A 178 -4.54 30.43 -58.77
CA ALA A 178 -5.45 30.98 -57.77
C ALA A 178 -6.24 32.14 -58.37
N THR A 179 -7.52 31.93 -58.65
CA THR A 179 -8.48 33.00 -58.88
C THR A 179 -9.32 33.20 -57.63
N THR A 180 -9.19 34.39 -57.05
CA THR A 180 -10.00 34.93 -55.97
C THR A 180 -11.39 35.32 -56.48
N SER A 181 -12.47 34.82 -55.89
CA SER A 181 -13.73 35.57 -55.74
C SER A 181 -14.71 34.85 -54.80
N THR A 182 -15.05 35.55 -53.72
CA THR A 182 -16.40 35.90 -53.26
C THR A 182 -17.53 34.86 -53.40
N THR A 183 -18.18 34.52 -52.28
CA THR A 183 -19.62 34.80 -51.96
C THR A 183 -20.13 33.77 -50.91
N ALA A 184 -20.78 34.28 -49.85
CA ALA A 184 -21.50 33.51 -48.80
C ALA A 184 -22.90 33.05 -49.29
N PRO A 185 -23.85 32.62 -48.43
CA PRO A 185 -23.89 31.59 -47.36
C PRO A 185 -25.02 30.54 -47.59
N MET A 186 -25.06 29.40 -46.86
CA MET A 186 -26.35 28.76 -46.50
C MET A 186 -26.30 27.70 -45.38
N GLN A 187 -27.03 28.03 -44.30
CA GLN A 187 -28.00 27.28 -43.48
C GLN A 187 -27.73 25.89 -42.85
N LYS A 188 -27.88 25.93 -41.51
CA LYS A 188 -28.34 24.98 -40.47
C LYS A 188 -28.86 23.60 -40.89
N ILE A 189 -28.40 22.57 -40.16
CA ILE A 189 -29.27 21.53 -39.58
C ILE A 189 -28.77 21.21 -38.15
N ASN A 190 -29.72 21.17 -37.22
CA ASN A 190 -29.58 20.96 -35.78
C ASN A 190 -29.96 19.51 -35.48
N GLU A 191 -29.05 18.69 -34.94
CA GLU A 191 -29.34 17.31 -34.54
C GLU A 191 -29.49 17.22 -33.01
N GLN A 192 -30.69 16.89 -32.56
CA GLN A 192 -30.98 16.43 -31.19
C GLN A 192 -30.87 14.90 -31.14
N PRO A 193 -30.33 14.31 -30.06
CA PRO A 193 -30.29 12.86 -29.89
C PRO A 193 -31.66 12.30 -29.42
N PRO A 194 -32.06 11.10 -29.88
CA PRO A 194 -33.35 10.52 -29.54
C PRO A 194 -33.39 9.92 -28.13
N THR A 195 -34.43 10.32 -27.39
CA THR A 195 -34.93 9.69 -26.16
C THR A 195 -35.52 8.32 -26.45
N ASN A 196 -35.12 7.31 -25.67
CA ASN A 196 -35.70 5.97 -25.72
C ASN A 196 -36.48 5.70 -24.40
N GLN A 197 -37.82 5.76 -24.48
CA GLN A 197 -38.79 5.23 -23.51
C GLN A 197 -39.41 3.99 -24.19
N HIS A 198 -39.46 2.79 -23.60
CA HIS A 198 -40.51 2.22 -22.70
C HIS A 198 -40.31 0.67 -22.75
N PRO A 199 -41.07 -0.21 -22.04
CA PRO A 199 -41.96 -0.05 -20.89
C PRO A 199 -41.69 -1.03 -19.72
N LYS A 200 -42.38 -0.80 -18.60
CA LYS A 200 -42.38 -1.63 -17.39
C LYS A 200 -43.44 -2.71 -17.51
N ASP A 201 -43.04 -3.98 -17.44
CA ASP A 201 -43.96 -5.08 -17.26
C ASP A 201 -44.21 -5.33 -15.76
N THR A 202 -45.50 -5.31 -15.42
CA THR A 202 -46.05 -5.59 -14.10
C THR A 202 -46.50 -7.04 -14.11
N VAL A 203 -45.99 -7.88 -13.22
CA VAL A 203 -46.58 -9.19 -12.93
C VAL A 203 -46.75 -9.34 -11.43
N SER A 204 -48.01 -9.35 -11.02
CA SER A 204 -48.51 -9.76 -9.72
C SER A 204 -48.84 -11.25 -9.80
N CYS A 205 -48.37 -12.04 -8.83
CA CYS A 205 -48.93 -13.34 -8.50
C CYS A 205 -48.86 -13.56 -6.98
N GLN A 206 -49.87 -14.29 -6.54
CA GLN A 206 -50.40 -14.50 -5.19
C GLN A 206 -49.40 -15.10 -4.20
#